data_AF-A0A1Y2DW77-F1
#
_entry.id   AF-A0A1Y2DW77-F1
#
_cell.length_a   1.000
_cell.length_b   1.000
_cell.length_c   1.000
_cell.angle_alpha   90.00
_cell.angle_beta   90.00
_cell.angle_gamma   90.00
#
_symmetry.space_group_name_H-M   'P 1'
#
loop_
_entity.id
_entity.type
_entity.pdbx_description
1 polymer ?
#
loop_
_entity_poly.entity_id
_entity_poly.type
_entity_poly.pdbx_seq_one_letter_code
_entity_poly.pdbx_strand_id
1 'polypeptide(L)'
;MASPTSTSTASPSPQPSRPSSSQHGDASEAADSVPVETLVQHLLDAKRSLSSMTLVLRANELVTAARLAHEESVILGAQSQFLRRGITEQARLLLRARRSMNRTYDSGKREFKQIIKNLDATNGRLEDTMNILRARVVESAFRPKGEEKRNLLDFVDVVQVDTMRNALKENIAALQATQTSFDGDLLRFDTDLRTLNKTLQSTPSPLSPSASNAEQPIAHILASMMHSSHDMAEHLTSLTRHFDLCVTAVRTTEGGAALAKRKAAEVTQSQGDDVVSISGVMAEQELHMTDVEPISGQDRAQMLQVVVQDASEVSGVVQEINEALHGMEDDFARLEEQTNRVRLIYLTTLDAFHVLQDIGSRLQSYIAAETEFRDRWIEEHETISDKMVEMEQLRMFYENYASSYDSLILEVERRKSHEEKMLSIWRKAKESVDKIIEADRRQRETFRQEIAEYIPTDLWPGMDDGMTRWEIVPVQDEVTAQAGGSAGTPALDRSVIQAAAMRLGRNSTER
;
A
#
# COMPACT_ATOMS: atom_id res chain seq x y z
N MET A 1 11.37 17.46 -46.35
CA MET A 1 10.87 18.55 -47.20
C MET A 1 11.31 19.87 -46.59
N ALA A 2 11.92 20.70 -47.43
CA ALA A 2 12.18 22.15 -47.29
C ALA A 2 12.96 22.66 -46.07
N SER A 3 14.26 22.91 -46.31
CA SER A 3 15.03 24.02 -45.74
C SER A 3 14.38 25.37 -46.08
N PRO A 4 14.78 26.44 -45.35
CA PRO A 4 15.22 27.63 -46.07
C PRO A 4 16.56 28.17 -45.55
N THR A 5 17.39 28.49 -46.53
CA THR A 5 18.64 29.26 -46.49
C THR A 5 18.34 30.76 -46.40
N SER A 6 19.40 31.56 -46.20
CA SER A 6 19.55 33.03 -46.40
C SER A 6 19.60 33.82 -45.07
N THR A 7 20.50 34.78 -44.82
CA THR A 7 21.48 35.49 -45.65
C THR A 7 22.38 36.32 -44.74
N SER A 8 23.66 36.46 -45.09
CA SER A 8 24.59 37.44 -44.52
C SER A 8 24.09 38.87 -44.72
N THR A 9 24.21 39.70 -43.67
CA THR A 9 24.35 41.16 -43.79
C THR A 9 25.36 41.62 -42.75
N ALA A 10 26.51 42.06 -43.24
CA ALA A 10 27.54 42.76 -42.48
C ALA A 10 27.49 44.25 -42.85
N SER A 11 27.93 45.09 -41.91
CA SER A 11 28.25 46.53 -41.98
C SER A 11 27.19 47.48 -41.40
N PRO A 12 27.55 48.69 -40.91
CA PRO A 12 28.83 49.13 -40.35
C PRO A 12 28.67 49.96 -39.04
N SER A 13 29.83 50.23 -38.42
CA SER A 13 30.06 51.11 -37.27
C SER A 13 29.45 52.53 -37.38
N PRO A 14 28.97 53.13 -36.28
CA PRO A 14 28.74 54.56 -36.21
C PRO A 14 30.00 55.30 -35.76
N GLN A 15 30.54 56.13 -36.66
CA GLN A 15 31.50 57.19 -36.31
C GLN A 15 30.76 58.31 -35.54
N PRO A 16 31.27 58.79 -34.39
CA PRO A 16 30.91 60.10 -33.89
C PRO A 16 31.75 61.17 -34.62
N SER A 17 31.04 62.13 -35.19
CA SER A 17 31.54 63.25 -35.97
C SER A 17 32.37 64.21 -35.11
N ARG A 18 33.62 64.46 -35.52
CA ARG A 18 34.44 65.58 -35.05
C ARG A 18 33.81 66.92 -35.49
N PRO A 19 33.64 67.91 -34.60
CA PRO A 19 33.71 69.30 -34.97
C PRO A 19 35.16 69.76 -34.93
N SER A 20 35.66 70.18 -36.09
CA SER A 20 36.93 70.89 -36.25
C SER A 20 36.75 72.33 -35.74
N SER A 21 37.15 72.62 -34.50
CA SER A 21 37.36 73.99 -34.03
C SER A 21 38.84 74.21 -33.80
N SER A 22 39.48 74.77 -34.81
CA SER A 22 40.78 75.41 -34.76
C SER A 22 40.74 76.64 -33.85
N GLN A 23 41.20 76.48 -32.61
CA GLN A 23 41.77 77.56 -31.80
C GLN A 23 43.10 77.05 -31.23
N HIS A 24 44.16 77.20 -32.04
CA HIS A 24 45.52 77.16 -31.56
C HIS A 24 45.92 78.59 -31.17
N GLY A 25 46.17 78.79 -29.88
CA GLY A 25 46.68 80.01 -29.27
C GLY A 25 46.10 80.16 -27.87
N ASP A 26 46.96 80.16 -26.86
CA ASP A 26 46.70 80.50 -25.42
C ASP A 26 46.31 79.43 -24.39
N ALA A 27 46.40 78.12 -24.66
CA ALA A 27 46.26 77.10 -23.59
C ALA A 27 47.60 76.68 -22.94
N SER A 28 48.75 77.07 -23.50
CA SER A 28 50.06 76.54 -23.09
C SER A 28 50.67 77.20 -21.84
N GLU A 29 50.15 78.34 -21.37
CA GLU A 29 50.63 79.00 -20.14
C GLU A 29 49.78 78.69 -18.90
N ALA A 30 48.57 78.12 -19.07
CA ALA A 30 47.69 77.80 -17.94
C ALA A 30 48.04 76.47 -17.25
N ALA A 31 48.57 75.50 -18.00
CA ALA A 31 48.91 74.17 -17.48
C ALA A 31 50.13 74.14 -16.54
N ASP A 32 50.97 75.18 -16.56
CA ASP A 32 52.14 75.30 -15.68
C ASP A 32 51.81 75.85 -14.27
N SER A 33 50.53 76.13 -13.99
CA SER A 33 50.10 76.80 -12.76
C SER A 33 49.17 76.00 -11.86
N VAL A 34 49.21 74.66 -11.90
CA VAL A 34 48.53 73.85 -10.86
C VAL A 34 49.30 74.02 -9.55
N PRO A 35 48.70 74.58 -8.47
CA PRO A 35 49.39 74.78 -7.21
C PRO A 35 49.83 73.45 -6.61
N VAL A 36 51.03 73.43 -6.02
CA VAL A 36 51.59 72.24 -5.37
C VAL A 36 50.69 71.73 -4.26
N GLU A 37 50.03 72.64 -3.53
CA GLU A 37 49.01 72.33 -2.52
C GLU A 37 47.83 71.53 -3.08
N THR A 38 47.39 71.84 -4.31
CA THR A 38 46.28 71.17 -4.99
C THR A 38 46.67 69.76 -5.41
N LEU A 39 47.90 69.57 -5.92
CA LEU A 39 48.42 68.24 -6.26
C LEU A 39 48.59 67.35 -5.03
N VAL A 40 49.05 67.93 -3.91
CA VAL A 40 49.12 67.20 -2.63
C VAL A 40 47.73 66.84 -2.13
N GLN A 41 46.73 67.71 -2.30
CA GLN A 41 45.35 67.40 -1.95
C GLN A 41 44.78 66.25 -2.80
N HIS A 42 44.98 66.28 -4.13
CA HIS A 42 44.60 65.18 -5.02
C HIS A 42 45.30 63.86 -4.66
N LEU A 43 46.58 63.90 -4.27
CA LEU A 43 47.30 62.72 -3.77
C LEU A 43 46.69 62.16 -2.47
N LEU A 44 46.28 63.03 -1.54
CA LEU A 44 45.60 62.61 -0.30
C LEU A 44 44.21 62.02 -0.58
N ASP A 45 43.47 62.60 -1.51
CA ASP A 45 42.13 62.14 -1.89
C ASP A 45 42.21 60.81 -2.69
N ALA A 46 43.18 60.68 -3.59
CA ALA A 46 43.49 59.42 -4.29
C ALA A 46 43.95 58.32 -3.31
N LYS A 47 44.71 58.67 -2.27
CA LYS A 47 45.05 57.71 -1.23
C LYS A 47 43.84 57.29 -0.42
N ARG A 48 42.96 58.23 -0.06
CA ARG A 48 41.72 57.92 0.66
C ARG A 48 40.83 57.02 -0.20
N SER A 49 40.72 57.26 -1.50
CA SER A 49 39.92 56.42 -2.39
C SER A 49 40.44 54.98 -2.50
N LEU A 50 41.74 54.73 -2.30
CA LEU A 50 42.29 53.37 -2.22
C LEU A 50 41.80 52.55 -1.02
N SER A 51 41.18 53.17 0.00
CA SER A 51 40.51 52.39 1.06
C SER A 51 39.34 51.55 0.51
N SER A 52 38.83 51.88 -0.69
CA SER A 52 37.86 51.08 -1.45
C SER A 52 38.36 49.66 -1.76
N MET A 53 39.66 49.38 -1.64
CA MET A 53 40.20 48.02 -1.69
C MET A 53 39.48 47.05 -0.74
N THR A 54 39.09 47.52 0.46
CA THR A 54 38.33 46.71 1.42
C THR A 54 36.94 46.33 0.91
N LEU A 55 36.27 47.22 0.17
CA LEU A 55 34.97 46.99 -0.47
C LEU A 55 35.09 45.97 -1.60
N VAL A 56 36.15 46.05 -2.40
CA VAL A 56 36.41 45.11 -3.50
C VAL A 56 36.77 43.71 -2.98
N LEU A 57 37.55 43.63 -1.89
CA LEU A 57 37.80 42.36 -1.20
C LEU A 57 36.49 41.74 -0.70
N ARG A 58 35.61 42.55 -0.10
CA ARG A 58 34.28 42.11 0.35
C ARG A 58 33.41 41.62 -0.80
N ALA A 59 33.40 42.31 -1.94
CA ALA A 59 32.68 41.88 -3.14
C ALA A 59 33.18 40.50 -3.62
N ASN A 60 34.49 40.27 -3.64
CA ASN A 60 35.08 38.98 -4.02
C ASN A 60 34.71 37.86 -3.03
N GLU A 61 34.65 38.14 -1.72
CA GLU A 61 34.13 37.21 -0.72
C GLU A 61 32.67 36.83 -1.01
N LEU A 62 31.82 37.81 -1.32
CA LEU A 62 30.41 37.59 -1.66
C LEU A 62 30.25 36.75 -2.92
N VAL A 63 31.02 37.00 -3.99
CA VAL A 63 31.00 36.16 -5.21
C VAL A 63 31.43 34.73 -4.91
N THR A 64 32.48 34.56 -4.10
CA THR A 64 32.97 33.22 -3.72
C THR A 64 31.90 32.46 -2.94
N ALA A 65 31.26 33.12 -1.96
CA ALA A 65 30.16 32.54 -1.21
C ALA A 65 28.95 32.23 -2.11
N ALA A 66 28.60 33.12 -3.05
CA ALA A 66 27.52 32.93 -3.99
C ALA A 66 27.73 31.71 -4.90
N ARG A 67 28.97 31.49 -5.36
CA ARG A 67 29.35 30.30 -6.14
C ARG A 67 29.14 29.01 -5.35
N LEU A 68 29.61 28.95 -4.11
CA LEU A 68 29.44 27.78 -3.25
C LEU A 68 27.96 27.50 -2.97
N ALA A 69 27.17 28.53 -2.67
CA ALA A 69 25.73 28.40 -2.43
C ALA A 69 24.95 27.98 -3.70
N HIS A 70 25.37 28.44 -4.88
CA HIS A 70 24.83 27.98 -6.16
C HIS A 70 25.17 26.50 -6.42
N GLU A 71 26.43 26.10 -6.24
CA GLU A 71 26.86 24.70 -6.40
C GLU A 71 26.06 23.78 -5.47
N GLU A 72 25.92 24.14 -4.20
CA GLU A 72 25.08 23.40 -3.25
C GLU A 72 23.63 23.31 -3.71
N SER A 73 23.03 24.44 -4.14
CA SER A 73 21.65 24.48 -4.63
C SER A 73 21.42 23.57 -5.84
N VAL A 74 22.36 23.53 -6.79
CA VAL A 74 22.27 22.66 -7.97
C VAL A 74 22.34 21.19 -7.57
N ILE A 75 23.28 20.84 -6.68
CA ILE A 75 23.45 19.46 -6.19
C ILE A 75 22.20 19.00 -5.43
N LEU A 76 21.74 19.77 -4.44
CA LEU A 76 20.58 19.44 -3.63
C LEU A 76 19.28 19.42 -4.46
N GLY A 77 19.14 20.33 -5.43
CA GLY A 77 18.03 20.35 -6.37
C GLY A 77 17.97 19.07 -7.22
N ALA A 78 19.10 18.66 -7.80
CA ALA A 78 19.19 17.43 -8.59
C ALA A 78 18.90 16.18 -7.75
N GLN A 79 19.47 16.08 -6.54
CA GLN A 79 19.21 14.98 -5.61
C GLN A 79 17.74 14.91 -5.19
N SER A 80 17.14 16.06 -4.87
CA SER A 80 15.72 16.15 -4.50
C SER A 80 14.82 15.68 -5.65
N GLN A 81 15.11 16.09 -6.88
CA GLN A 81 14.34 15.68 -8.05
C GLN A 81 14.46 14.17 -8.32
N PHE A 82 15.68 13.63 -8.20
CA PHE A 82 15.92 12.20 -8.34
C PHE A 82 15.13 11.40 -7.30
N LEU A 83 15.23 11.78 -6.02
CA LEU A 83 14.51 11.13 -4.92
C LEU A 83 13.00 11.24 -5.10
N ARG A 84 12.45 12.42 -5.41
CA ARG A 84 11.00 12.60 -5.64
C ARG A 84 10.48 11.70 -6.76
N ARG A 85 11.23 11.57 -7.86
CA ARG A 85 10.86 10.67 -8.95
C ARG A 85 10.86 9.22 -8.47
N GLY A 86 11.91 8.78 -7.79
CA GLY A 86 12.00 7.44 -7.22
C GLY A 86 10.87 7.12 -6.25
N ILE A 87 10.58 8.04 -5.31
CA ILE A 87 9.49 7.91 -4.34
C ILE A 87 8.14 7.79 -5.07
N THR A 88 7.91 8.61 -6.09
CA THR A 88 6.67 8.58 -6.89
C THR A 88 6.50 7.25 -7.62
N GLU A 89 7.58 6.73 -8.22
CA GLU A 89 7.57 5.43 -8.91
C GLU A 89 7.29 4.28 -7.92
N GLN A 90 7.95 4.27 -6.76
CA GLN A 90 7.72 3.26 -5.72
C GLN A 90 6.31 3.36 -5.11
N ALA A 91 5.79 4.56 -4.87
CA ALA A 91 4.42 4.76 -4.40
C ALA A 91 3.39 4.15 -5.37
N ARG A 92 3.60 4.27 -6.69
CA ARG A 92 2.74 3.64 -7.70
C ARG A 92 2.78 2.10 -7.61
N LEU A 93 3.95 1.53 -7.36
CA LEU A 93 4.11 0.08 -7.16
C LEU A 93 3.40 -0.39 -5.89
N LEU A 94 3.56 0.33 -4.77
CA LEU A 94 2.87 0.02 -3.52
C LEU A 94 1.35 0.12 -3.68
N LEU A 95 0.83 1.13 -4.39
CA LEU A 95 -0.59 1.24 -4.72
C LEU A 95 -1.08 0.09 -5.62
N ARG A 96 -0.22 -0.47 -6.48
CA ARG A 96 -0.55 -1.66 -7.27
C ARG A 96 -0.62 -2.91 -6.39
N ALA A 97 0.35 -3.10 -5.49
CA ALA A 97 0.34 -4.19 -4.52
C ALA A 97 -0.90 -4.12 -3.62
N ARG A 98 -1.20 -2.94 -3.07
CA ARG A 98 -2.40 -2.66 -2.27
C ARG A 98 -3.69 -3.04 -2.99
N ARG A 99 -3.83 -2.67 -4.27
CA ARG A 99 -4.99 -3.06 -5.09
C ARG A 99 -5.08 -4.56 -5.32
N SER A 100 -3.95 -5.25 -5.46
CA SER A 100 -3.91 -6.71 -5.57
C SER A 100 -4.42 -7.37 -4.28
N MET A 101 -3.88 -6.96 -3.12
CA MET A 101 -4.29 -7.46 -1.81
C MET A 101 -5.80 -7.25 -1.55
N ASN A 102 -6.33 -6.07 -1.91
CA ASN A 102 -7.79 -5.80 -1.85
C ASN A 102 -8.58 -6.80 -2.69
N ARG A 103 -8.14 -7.09 -3.92
CA ARG A 103 -8.85 -8.04 -4.79
C ARG A 103 -8.84 -9.45 -4.21
N THR A 104 -7.72 -9.89 -3.65
CA THR A 104 -7.62 -11.18 -2.96
C THR A 104 -8.59 -11.22 -1.78
N TYR A 105 -8.60 -10.19 -0.94
CA TYR A 105 -9.51 -10.05 0.20
C TYR A 105 -10.99 -10.06 -0.23
N ASP A 106 -11.35 -9.25 -1.21
CA ASP A 106 -12.72 -9.14 -1.72
C ASP A 106 -13.19 -10.42 -2.42
N SER A 107 -12.28 -11.17 -3.06
CA SER A 107 -12.60 -12.50 -3.60
C SER A 107 -12.91 -13.47 -2.46
N GLY A 108 -12.00 -13.61 -1.49
CA GLY A 108 -12.19 -14.50 -0.35
C GLY A 108 -13.47 -14.17 0.43
N LYS A 109 -13.77 -12.89 0.66
CA LYS A 109 -15.02 -12.47 1.32
C LYS A 109 -16.28 -12.83 0.54
N ARG A 110 -16.25 -12.77 -0.80
CA ARG A 110 -17.39 -13.16 -1.64
C ARG A 110 -17.57 -14.67 -1.64
N GLU A 111 -16.49 -15.42 -1.80
CA GLU A 111 -16.49 -16.87 -1.73
C GLU A 111 -16.95 -17.36 -0.35
N PHE A 112 -16.54 -16.69 0.73
CA PHE A 112 -17.00 -16.95 2.10
C PHE A 112 -18.51 -16.81 2.24
N LYS A 113 -19.08 -15.72 1.75
CA LYS A 113 -20.53 -15.54 1.78
C LYS A 113 -21.26 -16.64 1.00
N GLN A 114 -20.68 -17.09 -0.11
CA GLN A 114 -21.27 -18.13 -0.93
C GLN A 114 -21.20 -19.50 -0.23
N ILE A 115 -20.07 -19.85 0.38
CA ILE A 115 -19.92 -21.14 1.07
C ILE A 115 -20.82 -21.21 2.32
N ILE A 116 -20.93 -20.14 3.10
CA ILE A 116 -21.85 -20.07 4.25
C ILE A 116 -23.29 -20.27 3.80
N LYS A 117 -23.72 -19.61 2.71
CA LYS A 117 -25.07 -19.81 2.16
C LYS A 117 -25.33 -21.25 1.76
N ASN A 118 -24.36 -21.90 1.11
CA ASN A 118 -24.49 -23.30 0.71
C ASN A 118 -24.50 -24.23 1.93
N LEU A 119 -23.68 -23.94 2.94
CA LEU A 119 -23.63 -24.68 4.19
C LEU A 119 -24.96 -24.59 4.93
N ASP A 120 -25.53 -23.39 5.09
CA ASP A 120 -26.85 -23.19 5.72
C ASP A 120 -27.94 -23.98 5.00
N ALA A 121 -27.92 -23.99 3.66
CA ALA A 121 -28.86 -24.76 2.86
C ALA A 121 -28.69 -26.28 3.03
N THR A 122 -27.45 -26.78 3.10
CA THR A 122 -27.19 -28.21 3.35
C THR A 122 -27.56 -28.62 4.77
N ASN A 123 -27.22 -27.80 5.76
CA ASN A 123 -27.61 -28.02 7.15
C ASN A 123 -29.13 -28.00 7.32
N GLY A 124 -29.84 -27.05 6.69
CA GLY A 124 -31.30 -26.98 6.72
C GLY A 124 -31.96 -28.25 6.15
N ARG A 125 -31.46 -28.76 5.02
CA ARG A 125 -31.94 -30.02 4.44
C ARG A 125 -31.71 -31.22 5.37
N LEU A 126 -30.58 -31.28 6.06
CA LEU A 126 -30.31 -32.34 7.04
C LEU A 126 -31.25 -32.22 8.27
N GLU A 127 -31.48 -31.00 8.76
CA GLU A 127 -32.43 -30.73 9.85
C GLU A 127 -33.85 -31.16 9.49
N ASP A 128 -34.30 -30.87 8.27
CA ASP A 128 -35.61 -31.32 7.77
C ASP A 128 -35.72 -32.84 7.79
N THR A 129 -34.69 -33.55 7.32
CA THR A 129 -34.67 -35.03 7.38
C THR A 129 -34.65 -35.55 8.82
N MET A 130 -33.90 -34.93 9.73
CA MET A 130 -33.93 -35.29 11.15
C MET A 130 -35.30 -35.02 11.79
N ASN A 131 -35.99 -33.95 11.39
CA ASN A 131 -37.35 -33.65 11.83
C ASN A 131 -38.35 -34.71 11.35
N ILE A 132 -38.18 -35.23 10.13
CA ILE A 132 -38.97 -36.36 9.62
C ILE A 132 -38.75 -37.60 10.49
N LEU A 133 -37.50 -37.92 10.85
CA LEU A 133 -37.20 -39.05 11.74
C LEU A 133 -37.80 -38.86 13.13
N ARG A 134 -37.74 -37.65 13.70
CA ARG A 134 -38.33 -37.32 15.01
C ARG A 134 -39.84 -37.42 15.01
N ALA A 135 -40.49 -36.99 13.93
CA ALA A 135 -41.95 -37.07 13.79
C ALA A 135 -42.44 -38.51 13.63
N ARG A 136 -41.56 -39.44 13.23
CA ARG A 136 -41.93 -40.81 12.95
C ARG A 136 -41.80 -41.71 14.19
N VAL A 137 -42.94 -41.97 14.82
CA VAL A 137 -43.05 -42.83 16.00
C VAL A 137 -42.93 -44.30 15.60
N VAL A 138 -42.18 -45.08 16.38
CA VAL A 138 -42.05 -46.52 16.19
C VAL A 138 -43.31 -47.23 16.69
N GLU A 139 -43.90 -48.04 15.81
CA GLU A 139 -45.08 -48.84 16.10
C GLU A 139 -44.94 -49.69 17.37
N SER A 140 -45.98 -49.71 18.20
CA SER A 140 -45.96 -50.43 19.48
C SER A 140 -45.76 -51.93 19.33
N ALA A 141 -46.15 -52.48 18.18
CA ALA A 141 -45.96 -53.88 17.83
C ALA A 141 -44.47 -54.30 17.70
N PHE A 142 -43.57 -53.36 17.45
CA PHE A 142 -42.12 -53.60 17.35
C PHE A 142 -41.39 -53.35 18.66
N ARG A 143 -42.10 -52.91 19.70
CA ARG A 143 -41.52 -52.58 21.00
C ARG A 143 -41.84 -53.68 22.03
N PRO A 144 -40.90 -54.04 22.92
CA PRO A 144 -41.19 -54.83 24.10
C PRO A 144 -42.36 -54.26 24.91
N LYS A 145 -43.14 -55.15 25.54
CA LYS A 145 -44.31 -54.75 26.33
C LYS A 145 -43.87 -53.84 27.50
N GLY A 146 -44.40 -52.62 27.53
CA GLY A 146 -44.14 -51.64 28.58
C GLY A 146 -43.05 -50.60 28.26
N GLU A 147 -42.39 -50.67 27.10
CA GLU A 147 -41.44 -49.63 26.68
C GLU A 147 -42.15 -48.32 26.28
N GLU A 148 -41.54 -47.18 26.60
CA GLU A 148 -42.03 -45.85 26.22
C GLU A 148 -42.09 -45.64 24.69
N LYS A 149 -42.80 -44.59 24.25
CA LYS A 149 -42.88 -44.22 22.84
C LYS A 149 -41.53 -43.70 22.37
N ARG A 150 -40.91 -44.43 21.44
CA ARG A 150 -39.68 -44.03 20.77
C ARG A 150 -39.97 -43.61 19.33
N ASN A 151 -39.16 -42.72 18.81
CA ASN A 151 -39.18 -42.29 17.41
C ASN A 151 -37.96 -42.87 16.65
N LEU A 152 -37.91 -42.73 15.32
CA LEU A 152 -36.79 -43.25 14.54
C LEU A 152 -35.45 -42.58 14.86
N LEU A 153 -35.45 -41.31 15.27
CA LEU A 153 -34.23 -40.60 15.64
C LEU A 153 -33.56 -41.21 16.88
N ASP A 154 -34.32 -41.82 17.79
CA ASP A 154 -33.81 -42.46 19.02
C ASP A 154 -32.95 -43.72 18.75
N PHE A 155 -32.87 -44.16 17.49
CA PHE A 155 -32.05 -45.30 17.04
C PHE A 155 -30.86 -44.85 16.18
N VAL A 156 -30.66 -43.54 16.04
CA VAL A 156 -29.65 -42.91 15.21
C VAL A 156 -28.64 -42.17 16.10
N ASP A 157 -27.36 -42.20 15.71
CA ASP A 157 -26.32 -41.44 16.39
C ASP A 157 -26.41 -39.94 16.03
N VAL A 158 -27.07 -39.17 16.90
CA VAL A 158 -27.18 -37.71 16.77
C VAL A 158 -25.86 -37.02 17.13
N VAL A 159 -24.99 -37.67 17.91
CA VAL A 159 -23.71 -37.11 18.37
C VAL A 159 -22.78 -36.87 17.17
N GLN A 160 -22.84 -37.72 16.15
CA GLN A 160 -22.09 -37.53 14.91
C GLN A 160 -22.46 -36.20 14.20
N VAL A 161 -23.75 -35.87 14.14
CA VAL A 161 -24.25 -34.62 13.53
C VAL A 161 -23.76 -33.41 14.32
N ASP A 162 -23.87 -33.47 15.65
CA ASP A 162 -23.47 -32.36 16.52
C ASP A 162 -21.95 -32.14 16.50
N THR A 163 -21.16 -33.21 16.43
CA THR A 163 -19.71 -33.14 16.27
C THR A 163 -19.34 -32.45 14.96
N MET A 164 -20.02 -32.81 13.86
CA MET A 164 -19.80 -32.19 12.55
C MET A 164 -20.17 -30.70 12.53
N ARG A 165 -21.31 -30.34 13.15
CA ARG A 165 -21.72 -28.93 13.30
C ARG A 165 -20.72 -28.13 14.13
N ASN A 166 -20.19 -28.71 15.20
CA ASN A 166 -19.22 -28.02 16.06
C ASN A 166 -17.89 -27.80 15.33
N ALA A 167 -17.40 -28.80 14.59
CA ALA A 167 -16.21 -28.66 13.76
C ALA A 167 -16.37 -27.55 12.71
N LEU A 168 -17.52 -27.47 12.03
CA LEU A 168 -17.81 -26.40 11.08
C LEU A 168 -17.85 -25.02 11.73
N LYS A 169 -18.41 -24.89 12.94
CA LYS A 169 -18.39 -23.63 13.69
C LYS A 169 -16.97 -23.19 14.03
N GLU A 170 -16.10 -24.13 14.41
CA GLU A 170 -14.70 -23.87 14.70
C GLU A 170 -13.95 -23.37 13.46
N ASN A 171 -14.11 -24.05 12.32
CA ASN A 171 -13.52 -23.63 11.03
C ASN A 171 -14.00 -22.24 10.60
N ILE A 172 -15.30 -21.96 10.73
CA ILE A 172 -15.87 -20.63 10.43
C ILE A 172 -15.26 -19.57 11.33
N ALA A 173 -15.09 -19.85 12.63
CA ALA A 173 -14.48 -18.92 13.57
C ALA A 173 -12.99 -18.67 13.25
N ALA A 174 -12.24 -19.71 12.92
CA ALA A 174 -10.82 -19.61 12.52
C ALA A 174 -10.65 -18.76 11.26
N LEU A 175 -11.56 -18.94 10.29
CA LEU A 175 -11.57 -18.17 9.05
C LEU A 175 -11.93 -16.70 9.27
N GLN A 176 -12.92 -16.41 10.13
CA GLN A 176 -13.28 -15.05 10.53
C GLN A 176 -12.13 -14.34 11.27
N ALA A 177 -11.42 -15.07 12.14
CA ALA A 177 -10.24 -14.54 12.83
C ALA A 177 -9.14 -14.17 11.83
N THR A 178 -8.86 -15.04 10.87
CA THR A 178 -7.87 -14.79 9.80
C THR A 178 -8.28 -13.59 8.93
N GLN A 179 -9.56 -13.48 8.58
CA GLN A 179 -10.09 -12.33 7.84
C GLN A 179 -9.93 -11.02 8.62
N THR A 180 -10.20 -11.03 9.92
CA THR A 180 -10.07 -9.85 10.79
C THR A 180 -8.60 -9.42 10.93
N SER A 181 -7.70 -10.39 11.07
CA SER A 181 -6.25 -10.12 11.09
C SER A 181 -5.80 -9.44 9.80
N PHE A 182 -6.15 -10.01 8.65
CA PHE A 182 -5.74 -9.47 7.36
C PHE A 182 -6.35 -8.09 7.06
N ASP A 183 -7.60 -7.83 7.51
CA ASP A 183 -8.22 -6.50 7.43
C ASP A 183 -7.42 -5.46 8.23
N GLY A 184 -6.92 -5.83 9.41
CA GLY A 184 -6.02 -5.01 10.23
C GLY A 184 -4.72 -4.65 9.52
N ASP A 185 -4.07 -5.63 8.88
CA ASP A 185 -2.85 -5.41 8.09
C ASP A 185 -3.10 -4.49 6.89
N LEU A 186 -4.26 -4.64 6.25
CA LEU A 186 -4.70 -3.84 5.13
C LEU A 186 -4.90 -2.36 5.51
N LEU A 187 -5.54 -2.12 6.66
CA LEU A 187 -5.72 -0.78 7.24
C LEU A 187 -4.39 -0.14 7.64
N ARG A 188 -3.44 -0.93 8.16
CA ARG A 188 -2.09 -0.45 8.47
C ARG A 188 -1.36 -0.04 7.19
N PHE A 189 -1.47 -0.84 6.12
CA PHE A 189 -0.89 -0.50 4.83
C PHE A 189 -1.54 0.75 4.21
N ASP A 190 -2.85 0.96 4.35
CA ASP A 190 -3.51 2.20 3.93
C ASP A 190 -3.03 3.43 4.72
N THR A 191 -2.79 3.26 6.02
CA THR A 191 -2.29 4.33 6.88
C THR A 191 -0.86 4.71 6.50
N ASP A 192 -0.04 3.73 6.21
CA ASP A 192 1.31 3.89 5.66
C ASP A 192 1.29 4.69 4.34
N LEU A 193 0.46 4.27 3.38
CA LEU A 193 0.34 4.95 2.09
C LEU A 193 -0.18 6.40 2.22
N ARG A 194 -1.14 6.63 3.11
CA ARG A 194 -1.64 8.00 3.41
C ARG A 194 -0.55 8.86 4.03
N THR A 195 0.25 8.30 4.93
CA THR A 195 1.38 9.00 5.56
C THR A 195 2.40 9.40 4.51
N LEU A 196 2.81 8.48 3.62
CA LEU A 196 3.73 8.77 2.53
C LEU A 196 3.21 9.88 1.61
N ASN A 197 1.93 9.80 1.21
CA ASN A 197 1.33 10.82 0.35
C ASN A 197 1.25 12.19 1.05
N LYS A 198 0.91 12.22 2.34
CA LYS A 198 0.89 13.44 3.16
C LYS A 198 2.29 14.07 3.23
N THR A 199 3.33 13.28 3.52
CA THR A 199 4.71 13.77 3.60
C THR A 199 5.19 14.30 2.25
N LEU A 200 4.84 13.63 1.15
CA LEU A 200 5.18 14.07 -0.20
C LEU A 200 4.45 15.36 -0.62
N GLN A 201 3.21 15.55 -0.16
CA GLN A 201 2.42 16.77 -0.39
C GLN A 201 2.89 17.95 0.47
N SER A 202 3.45 17.69 1.65
CA SER A 202 4.06 18.74 2.48
C SER A 202 5.39 19.24 1.92
N THR A 203 6.02 18.52 1.00
CA THR A 203 7.22 19.00 0.30
C THR A 203 6.88 20.22 -0.55
N PRO A 204 7.54 21.38 -0.36
CA PRO A 204 7.31 22.55 -1.19
C PRO A 204 7.50 22.18 -2.67
N SER A 205 6.55 22.55 -3.52
CA SER A 205 6.70 22.33 -4.96
C SER A 205 7.91 23.10 -5.47
N PRO A 206 8.75 22.49 -6.33
CA PRO A 206 9.70 23.27 -7.10
C PRO A 206 8.90 24.30 -7.89
N LEU A 207 9.34 25.57 -7.84
CA LEU A 207 8.70 26.67 -8.53
C LEU A 207 8.48 26.27 -9.99
N SER A 208 7.22 26.28 -10.42
CA SER A 208 6.86 26.01 -11.80
C SER A 208 7.32 27.20 -12.66
N PRO A 209 7.98 26.99 -13.82
CA PRO A 209 8.43 28.07 -14.70
C PRO A 209 7.28 28.94 -15.25
N SER A 210 6.03 28.54 -15.02
CA SER A 210 4.82 29.27 -15.42
C SER A 210 4.25 30.19 -14.33
N ALA A 211 4.84 30.24 -13.12
CA ALA A 211 4.48 31.24 -12.12
C ALA A 211 5.12 32.58 -12.51
N SER A 212 4.30 33.45 -13.07
CA SER A 212 4.67 34.62 -13.87
C SER A 212 5.36 35.78 -13.13
N ASN A 213 5.77 35.66 -11.86
CA ASN A 213 6.50 36.72 -11.12
C ASN A 213 7.07 36.19 -9.79
N ALA A 214 8.33 35.76 -9.68
CA ALA A 214 8.91 35.69 -8.33
C ALA A 214 10.42 35.86 -8.23
N GLU A 215 11.24 35.17 -9.02
CA GLU A 215 12.65 35.07 -8.69
C GLU A 215 13.51 34.88 -9.95
N GLN A 216 14.55 35.70 -10.11
CA GLN A 216 15.56 35.47 -11.14
C GLN A 216 16.23 34.11 -10.89
N PRO A 217 16.58 33.34 -11.94
CA PRO A 217 17.34 32.10 -11.78
C PRO A 217 18.64 32.36 -11.01
N ILE A 218 19.02 31.50 -10.07
CA ILE A 218 20.26 31.63 -9.27
C ILE A 218 21.48 31.90 -10.18
N ALA A 219 21.52 31.27 -11.37
CA ALA A 219 22.59 31.48 -12.36
C ALA A 219 22.67 32.91 -12.89
N HIS A 220 21.53 33.61 -13.02
CA HIS A 220 21.49 35.01 -13.45
C HIS A 220 21.97 35.95 -12.34
N ILE A 221 21.57 35.69 -11.09
CA ILE A 221 22.03 36.44 -9.91
C ILE A 221 23.55 36.27 -9.76
N LEU A 222 24.05 35.04 -9.91
CA LEU A 222 25.49 34.76 -9.87
C LEU A 222 26.26 35.49 -10.99
N ALA A 223 25.73 35.49 -12.21
CA ALA A 223 26.34 36.20 -13.33
C ALA A 223 26.37 37.72 -13.10
N SER A 224 25.29 38.28 -12.54
CA SER A 224 25.21 39.69 -12.10
C SER A 224 26.30 40.03 -11.09
N MET A 225 26.41 39.26 -9.99
CA MET A 225 27.43 39.48 -8.96
C MET A 225 28.86 39.34 -9.50
N MET A 226 29.09 38.39 -10.42
CA MET A 226 30.40 38.23 -11.06
C MET A 226 30.77 39.43 -11.94
N HIS A 227 29.80 40.00 -12.64
CA HIS A 227 30.01 41.21 -13.45
C HIS A 227 30.28 42.42 -12.56
N SER A 228 29.47 42.66 -11.53
CA SER A 228 29.69 43.77 -10.58
C SER A 228 31.04 43.66 -9.86
N SER A 229 31.46 42.45 -9.46
CA SER A 229 32.80 42.25 -8.88
C SER A 229 33.93 42.52 -9.86
N HIS A 230 33.72 42.26 -11.16
CA HIS A 230 34.70 42.57 -12.19
C HIS A 230 34.81 44.09 -12.39
N ASP A 231 33.68 44.77 -12.50
CA ASP A 231 33.60 46.22 -12.67
C ASP A 231 34.26 46.93 -11.46
N MET A 232 33.97 46.49 -10.23
CA MET A 232 34.62 46.98 -9.02
C MET A 232 36.15 46.81 -9.03
N ALA A 233 36.66 45.71 -9.60
CA ALA A 233 38.10 45.48 -9.74
C ALA A 233 38.72 46.39 -10.83
N GLU A 234 38.01 46.67 -11.92
CA GLU A 234 38.43 47.64 -12.92
C GLU A 234 38.49 49.06 -12.32
N HIS A 235 37.47 49.45 -11.55
CA HIS A 235 37.45 50.72 -10.84
C HIS A 235 38.61 50.86 -9.85
N LEU A 236 38.92 49.83 -9.06
CA LEU A 236 40.09 49.84 -8.16
C LEU A 236 41.42 49.94 -8.92
N THR A 237 41.52 49.28 -10.08
CA THR A 237 42.71 49.37 -10.95
C THR A 237 42.88 50.79 -11.48
N SER A 238 41.78 51.44 -11.88
CA SER A 238 41.76 52.86 -12.29
C SER A 238 42.19 53.80 -11.15
N LEU A 239 41.65 53.61 -9.94
CA LEU A 239 42.04 54.39 -8.76
C LEU A 239 43.51 54.20 -8.38
N THR A 240 44.04 52.97 -8.49
CA THR A 240 45.46 52.67 -8.24
C THR A 240 46.35 53.37 -9.27
N ARG A 241 45.98 53.31 -10.55
CA ARG A 241 46.69 54.03 -11.62
C ARG A 241 46.65 55.55 -11.38
N HIS A 242 45.52 56.11 -10.97
CA HIS A 242 45.41 57.52 -10.64
C HIS A 242 46.27 57.91 -9.44
N PHE A 243 46.34 57.07 -8.41
CA PHE A 243 47.25 57.27 -7.28
C PHE A 243 48.72 57.27 -7.72
N ASP A 244 49.15 56.32 -8.54
CA ASP A 244 50.52 56.25 -9.08
C ASP A 244 50.86 57.49 -9.93
N LEU A 245 49.89 57.97 -10.73
CA LEU A 245 50.02 59.21 -11.49
C LEU A 245 50.11 60.44 -10.57
N CYS A 246 49.33 60.50 -9.49
CA CYS A 246 49.43 61.56 -8.48
C CYS A 246 50.79 61.56 -7.77
N VAL A 247 51.32 60.38 -7.42
CA VAL A 247 52.66 60.24 -6.81
C VAL A 247 53.72 60.75 -7.78
N THR A 248 53.64 60.37 -9.05
CA THR A 248 54.58 60.81 -10.10
C THR A 248 54.50 62.32 -10.34
N ALA A 249 53.29 62.90 -10.38
CA ALA A 249 53.07 64.33 -10.54
C ALA A 249 53.59 65.17 -9.36
N VAL A 250 53.40 64.69 -8.11
CA VAL A 250 53.91 65.36 -6.91
C VAL A 250 55.44 65.26 -6.80
N ARG A 251 56.05 64.15 -7.22
CA ARG A 251 57.51 63.96 -7.22
C ARG A 251 58.23 64.82 -8.27
N THR A 252 57.63 65.01 -9.43
CA THR A 252 58.20 65.77 -10.56
C THR A 252 57.94 67.28 -10.47
N THR A 253 57.28 67.72 -9.39
CA THR A 253 57.01 69.12 -9.10
C THR A 253 57.92 69.61 -7.98
N GLU A 254 58.63 70.71 -8.20
CA GLU A 254 59.57 71.29 -7.24
C GLU A 254 58.87 71.58 -5.89
N GLY A 255 59.42 71.07 -4.79
CA GLY A 255 58.86 71.22 -3.45
C GLY A 255 57.64 70.33 -3.10
N GLY A 256 57.05 69.63 -4.07
CA GLY A 256 55.85 68.79 -3.88
C GLY A 256 56.05 67.63 -2.93
N ALA A 257 57.17 66.91 -3.04
CA ALA A 257 57.48 65.78 -2.15
C ALA A 257 57.66 66.20 -0.68
N ALA A 258 58.24 67.39 -0.42
CA ALA A 258 58.42 67.91 0.93
C ALA A 258 57.09 68.39 1.53
N LEU A 259 56.25 69.03 0.72
CA LEU A 259 54.90 69.47 1.13
C LEU A 259 53.97 68.28 1.41
N ALA A 260 54.01 67.25 0.58
CA ALA A 260 53.26 66.01 0.77
C ALA A 260 53.62 65.31 2.08
N LYS A 261 54.93 65.17 2.39
CA LYS A 261 55.40 64.58 3.66
C LYS A 261 54.92 65.37 4.88
N ARG A 262 54.90 66.70 4.80
CA ARG A 262 54.43 67.58 5.88
C ARG A 262 52.90 67.47 6.09
N LYS A 263 52.12 67.60 5.02
CA LYS A 263 50.65 67.46 5.05
C LYS A 263 50.22 66.07 5.50
N ALA A 264 50.93 65.03 5.08
CA ALA A 264 50.69 63.67 5.56
C ALA A 264 50.88 63.52 7.08
N ALA A 265 51.96 64.11 7.62
CA ALA A 265 52.22 64.09 9.06
C ALA A 265 51.16 64.88 9.86
N GLU A 266 50.67 65.99 9.31
CA GLU A 266 49.57 66.79 9.89
C GLU A 266 48.23 66.01 9.90
N VAL A 267 47.91 65.31 8.79
CA VAL A 267 46.68 64.49 8.70
C VAL A 267 46.70 63.32 9.69
N THR A 268 47.86 62.66 9.84
CA THR A 268 48.03 61.51 10.77
C THR A 268 47.91 61.91 12.25
N GLN A 269 48.17 63.18 12.60
CA GLN A 269 47.97 63.69 13.98
C GLN A 269 46.52 64.03 14.32
N SER A 270 45.65 64.16 13.31
CA SER A 270 44.25 64.63 13.47
C SER A 270 43.20 63.52 13.36
N GLN A 271 43.55 62.35 12.80
CA GLN A 271 42.68 61.18 12.68
C GLN A 271 43.39 59.95 13.26
N GLY A 272 42.80 59.35 14.31
CA GLY A 272 43.39 58.25 15.06
C GLY A 272 43.66 56.99 14.21
N ASP A 273 44.88 56.49 14.36
CA ASP A 273 45.40 55.12 14.32
C ASP A 273 45.00 54.07 13.24
N ASP A 274 44.22 54.37 12.20
CA ASP A 274 43.86 53.33 11.19
C ASP A 274 44.10 53.73 9.72
N VAL A 275 45.09 54.58 9.46
CA VAL A 275 45.47 54.98 8.09
C VAL A 275 46.94 54.68 7.83
N VAL A 276 47.21 53.71 6.95
CA VAL A 276 48.53 53.35 6.41
C VAL A 276 49.36 54.61 6.13
N SER A 277 50.54 54.77 6.74
CA SER A 277 51.30 56.03 6.70
C SER A 277 51.86 56.35 5.30
N ILE A 278 51.58 57.56 4.79
CA ILE A 278 52.08 58.07 3.48
C ILE A 278 53.61 58.07 3.43
N SER A 279 54.23 58.26 4.60
CA SER A 279 55.67 58.29 4.75
C SER A 279 56.35 56.94 4.48
N GLY A 280 55.62 55.82 4.57
CA GLY A 280 56.12 54.48 4.24
C GLY A 280 56.08 54.20 2.73
N VAL A 281 54.95 54.51 2.08
CA VAL A 281 54.74 54.24 0.64
C VAL A 281 55.67 55.08 -0.25
N MET A 282 55.89 56.35 0.10
CA MET A 282 56.86 57.18 -0.63
C MET A 282 58.31 56.70 -0.42
N ALA A 283 58.65 56.12 0.73
CA ALA A 283 59.99 55.61 1.03
C ALA A 283 60.26 54.23 0.38
N GLU A 284 59.24 53.38 0.23
CA GLU A 284 59.36 52.10 -0.47
C GLU A 284 59.47 52.28 -2.00
N GLN A 285 58.78 53.26 -2.58
CA GLN A 285 58.94 53.64 -3.99
C GLN A 285 60.19 54.49 -4.28
N GLU A 286 60.84 55.06 -3.26
CA GLU A 286 62.18 55.68 -3.34
C GLU A 286 63.27 54.61 -3.62
N LEU A 287 63.06 53.35 -3.22
CA LEU A 287 63.98 52.23 -3.47
C LEU A 287 63.80 51.55 -4.84
N HIS A 288 62.60 51.63 -5.44
CA HIS A 288 62.27 50.88 -6.68
C HIS A 288 62.35 51.70 -7.97
N MET A 289 62.52 53.03 -7.89
CA MET A 289 62.56 53.93 -9.05
C MET A 289 63.77 54.88 -8.93
N THR A 290 64.98 54.33 -9.04
CA THR A 290 66.24 55.10 -8.97
C THR A 290 66.63 55.80 -10.28
N ASP A 291 65.78 55.79 -11.30
CA ASP A 291 66.09 56.48 -12.57
C ASP A 291 64.79 56.89 -13.26
N VAL A 292 64.29 58.10 -12.96
CA VAL A 292 63.24 58.72 -13.76
C VAL A 292 63.95 59.72 -14.67
N GLU A 293 64.05 59.38 -15.95
CA GLU A 293 64.50 60.32 -16.98
C GLU A 293 63.69 61.63 -16.86
N PRO A 294 64.31 62.81 -17.07
CA PRO A 294 63.63 64.07 -16.94
C PRO A 294 62.47 64.12 -17.94
N ILE A 295 61.24 64.01 -17.41
CA ILE A 295 60.00 64.12 -18.19
C ILE A 295 60.04 65.46 -18.93
N SER A 296 59.80 65.43 -20.24
CA SER A 296 59.68 66.65 -21.05
C SER A 296 58.63 67.57 -20.45
N GLY A 297 58.85 68.90 -20.43
CA GLY A 297 57.90 69.86 -19.89
C GLY A 297 56.50 69.74 -20.51
N GLN A 298 56.42 69.28 -21.77
CA GLN A 298 55.17 69.03 -22.47
C GLN A 298 54.45 67.75 -21.99
N ASP A 299 55.19 66.69 -21.67
CA ASP A 299 54.65 65.45 -21.12
C ASP A 299 54.20 65.66 -19.66
N ARG A 300 54.89 66.52 -18.92
CA ARG A 300 54.50 66.95 -17.57
C ARG A 300 53.18 67.73 -17.58
N ALA A 301 53.01 68.68 -18.50
CA ALA A 301 51.77 69.45 -18.62
C ALA A 301 50.57 68.55 -18.96
N GLN A 302 50.76 67.56 -19.85
CA GLN A 302 49.73 66.55 -20.17
C GLN A 302 49.41 65.66 -18.96
N MET A 303 50.42 65.20 -18.21
CA MET A 303 50.22 64.41 -16.99
C MET A 303 49.43 65.18 -15.93
N LEU A 304 49.75 66.47 -15.70
CA LEU A 304 49.02 67.32 -14.75
C LEU A 304 47.58 67.55 -15.18
N GLN A 305 47.31 67.69 -16.48
CA GLN A 305 45.96 67.80 -17.01
C GLN A 305 45.13 66.54 -16.73
N VAL A 306 45.69 65.35 -16.95
CA VAL A 306 45.04 64.07 -16.65
C VAL A 306 44.77 63.92 -15.15
N VAL A 307 45.74 64.26 -14.29
CA VAL A 307 45.56 64.19 -12.83
C VAL A 307 44.43 65.09 -12.36
N VAL A 308 44.34 66.33 -12.86
CA VAL A 308 43.26 67.26 -12.46
C VAL A 308 41.90 66.79 -12.98
N GLN A 309 41.84 66.23 -14.19
CA GLN A 309 40.60 65.69 -14.75
C GLN A 309 40.12 64.47 -13.93
N ASP A 310 40.97 63.47 -13.78
CA ASP A 310 40.65 62.23 -13.06
C ASP A 310 40.28 62.52 -11.59
N ALA A 311 40.94 63.49 -10.95
CA ALA A 311 40.66 63.84 -9.57
C ALA A 311 39.22 64.33 -9.33
N SER A 312 38.56 64.89 -10.35
CA SER A 312 37.13 65.24 -10.27
C SER A 312 36.21 64.02 -10.34
N GLU A 313 36.66 62.94 -10.97
CA GLU A 313 35.90 61.70 -11.18
C GLU A 313 36.11 60.68 -10.04
N VAL A 314 37.22 60.76 -9.29
CA VAL A 314 37.56 59.82 -8.18
C VAL A 314 36.40 59.62 -7.20
N SER A 315 35.70 60.69 -6.82
CA SER A 315 34.56 60.58 -5.88
C SER A 315 33.38 59.81 -6.47
N GLY A 316 33.10 59.98 -7.77
CA GLY A 316 32.07 59.25 -8.50
C GLY A 316 32.41 57.76 -8.61
N VAL A 317 33.66 57.44 -8.96
CA VAL A 317 34.13 56.04 -9.03
C VAL A 317 34.02 55.34 -7.67
N VAL A 318 34.37 56.02 -6.57
CA VAL A 318 34.20 55.45 -5.21
C VAL A 318 32.71 55.24 -4.89
N GLN A 319 31.83 56.15 -5.31
CA GLN A 319 30.39 55.99 -5.15
C GLN A 319 29.87 54.78 -5.96
N GLU A 320 30.28 54.62 -7.22
CA GLU A 320 29.95 53.47 -8.06
C GLU A 320 30.39 52.14 -7.43
N ILE A 321 31.59 52.08 -6.84
CA ILE A 321 32.07 50.90 -6.10
C ILE A 321 31.13 50.59 -4.91
N ASN A 322 30.68 51.61 -4.17
CA ASN A 322 29.77 51.41 -3.03
C ASN A 322 28.37 50.95 -3.48
N GLU A 323 27.83 51.54 -4.55
CA GLU A 323 26.54 51.17 -5.13
C GLU A 323 26.57 49.74 -5.68
N ALA A 324 27.65 49.37 -6.38
CA ALA A 324 27.87 48.00 -6.85
C ALA A 324 27.95 47.00 -5.70
N LEU A 325 28.67 47.32 -4.61
CA LEU A 325 28.74 46.44 -3.43
C LEU A 325 27.36 46.24 -2.79
N HIS A 326 26.59 47.32 -2.59
CA HIS A 326 25.25 47.20 -2.03
C HIS A 326 24.31 46.37 -2.90
N GLY A 327 24.37 46.54 -4.23
CA GLY A 327 23.64 45.69 -5.17
C GLY A 327 24.03 44.20 -5.03
N MET A 328 25.33 43.91 -4.86
CA MET A 328 25.82 42.55 -4.64
C MET A 328 25.38 41.96 -3.30
N GLU A 329 25.27 42.76 -2.23
CA GLU A 329 24.74 42.32 -0.94
C GLU A 329 23.25 41.93 -1.05
N ASP A 330 22.45 42.72 -1.76
CA ASP A 330 21.04 42.45 -2.02
C ASP A 330 20.84 41.22 -2.94
N ASP A 331 21.68 41.07 -3.96
CA ASP A 331 21.72 39.87 -4.81
C ASP A 331 22.09 38.62 -3.99
N PHE A 332 23.10 38.73 -3.11
CA PHE A 332 23.54 37.63 -2.25
C PHE A 332 22.45 37.19 -1.27
N ALA A 333 21.77 38.14 -0.62
CA ALA A 333 20.67 37.84 0.31
C ALA A 333 19.54 37.06 -0.37
N ARG A 334 19.18 37.42 -1.60
CA ARG A 334 18.20 36.68 -2.42
C ARG A 334 18.69 35.27 -2.76
N LEU A 335 19.96 35.11 -3.11
CA LEU A 335 20.55 33.82 -3.41
C LEU A 335 20.58 32.90 -2.17
N GLU A 336 20.85 33.45 -0.99
CA GLU A 336 20.83 32.73 0.28
C GLU A 336 19.41 32.25 0.62
N GLU A 337 18.39 33.07 0.43
CA GLU A 337 16.98 32.69 0.61
C GLU A 337 16.60 31.52 -0.32
N GLN A 338 16.98 31.61 -1.60
CA GLN A 338 16.75 30.54 -2.58
C GLN A 338 17.47 29.24 -2.19
N THR A 339 18.72 29.34 -1.75
CA THR A 339 19.52 28.19 -1.30
C THR A 339 18.90 27.52 -0.09
N ASN A 340 18.45 28.30 0.90
CA ASN A 340 17.75 27.80 2.09
C ASN A 340 16.44 27.11 1.72
N ARG A 341 15.70 27.62 0.74
CA ARG A 341 14.49 26.97 0.22
C ARG A 341 14.80 25.62 -0.43
N VAL A 342 15.85 25.54 -1.25
CA VAL A 342 16.29 24.26 -1.85
C VAL A 342 16.71 23.27 -0.77
N ARG A 343 17.44 23.71 0.24
CA ARG A 343 17.85 22.88 1.39
C ARG A 343 16.63 22.32 2.14
N LEU A 344 15.61 23.14 2.38
CA LEU A 344 14.36 22.71 3.00
C LEU A 344 13.61 21.67 2.15
N ILE A 345 13.55 21.87 0.83
CA ILE A 345 12.95 20.90 -0.10
C ILE A 345 13.71 19.56 -0.05
N TYR A 346 15.03 19.59 0.02
CA TYR A 346 15.85 18.39 0.14
C TYR A 346 15.58 17.63 1.44
N LEU A 347 15.60 18.33 2.59
CA LEU A 347 15.35 17.71 3.89
C LEU A 347 13.94 17.09 3.97
N THR A 348 12.91 17.81 3.51
CA THR A 348 11.55 17.27 3.48
C THR A 348 11.37 16.11 2.49
N THR A 349 12.16 16.08 1.41
CA THR A 349 12.21 14.94 0.49
C THR A 349 12.89 13.73 1.14
N LEU A 350 13.93 13.94 1.96
CA LEU A 350 14.54 12.88 2.76
C LEU A 350 13.56 12.31 3.79
N ASP A 351 12.77 13.14 4.46
CA ASP A 351 11.72 12.66 5.37
C ASP A 351 10.73 11.74 4.65
N ALA A 352 10.29 12.11 3.44
CA ALA A 352 9.44 11.26 2.61
C ALA A 352 10.14 9.95 2.19
N PHE A 353 11.45 10.00 1.93
CA PHE A 353 12.25 8.81 1.64
C PHE A 353 12.35 7.87 2.85
N HIS A 354 12.54 8.40 4.06
CA HIS A 354 12.55 7.60 5.28
C HIS A 354 11.20 6.92 5.52
N VAL A 355 10.08 7.64 5.32
CA VAL A 355 8.74 7.04 5.38
C VAL A 355 8.61 5.91 4.35
N LEU A 356 9.11 6.09 3.13
CA LEU A 356 9.09 5.02 2.13
C LEU A 356 9.93 3.81 2.54
N GLN A 357 11.10 4.01 3.14
CA GLN A 357 11.97 2.94 3.62
C GLN A 357 11.30 2.15 4.76
N ASP A 358 10.64 2.85 5.68
CA ASP A 358 9.86 2.25 6.75
C ASP A 358 8.73 1.38 6.20
N ILE A 359 7.99 1.85 5.20
CA ILE A 359 6.97 1.06 4.51
C ILE A 359 7.60 -0.14 3.81
N GLY A 360 8.76 0.05 3.16
CA GLY A 360 9.52 -1.02 2.51
C GLY A 360 9.90 -2.14 3.48
N SER A 361 10.31 -1.80 4.70
CA SER A 361 10.63 -2.79 5.75
C SER A 361 9.40 -3.60 6.19
N ARG A 362 8.22 -2.98 6.19
CA ARG A 362 6.93 -3.62 6.54
C ARG A 362 6.28 -4.36 5.39
N LEU A 363 6.66 -4.08 4.14
CA LEU A 363 6.02 -4.65 2.95
C LEU A 363 6.02 -6.18 2.94
N GLN A 364 7.13 -6.80 3.37
CA GLN A 364 7.23 -8.25 3.46
C GLN A 364 6.20 -8.84 4.43
N SER A 365 5.92 -8.16 5.55
CA SER A 365 4.87 -8.60 6.49
C SER A 365 3.47 -8.53 5.87
N TYR A 366 3.17 -7.50 5.07
CA TYR A 366 1.88 -7.39 4.39
C TYR A 366 1.71 -8.46 3.30
N ILE A 367 2.78 -8.80 2.57
CA ILE A 367 2.76 -9.89 1.59
C ILE A 367 2.58 -11.24 2.29
N ALA A 368 3.30 -11.47 3.39
CA ALA A 368 3.16 -12.67 4.19
C ALA A 368 1.74 -12.84 4.75
N ALA A 369 1.11 -11.75 5.21
CA ALA A 369 -0.28 -11.74 5.65
C ALA A 369 -1.26 -12.09 4.52
N GLU A 370 -1.03 -11.59 3.29
CA GLU A 370 -1.84 -11.97 2.12
C GLU A 370 -1.69 -13.47 1.80
N THR A 371 -0.48 -14.02 1.87
CA THR A 371 -0.25 -15.45 1.62
C THR A 371 -0.89 -16.31 2.71
N GLU A 372 -0.73 -15.93 3.98
CA GLU A 372 -1.34 -16.65 5.10
C GLU A 372 -2.87 -16.64 5.02
N PHE A 373 -3.47 -15.49 4.69
CA PHE A 373 -4.91 -15.39 4.45
C PHE A 373 -5.36 -16.31 3.32
N ARG A 374 -4.63 -16.35 2.20
CA ARG A 374 -4.97 -17.17 1.04
C ARG A 374 -4.86 -18.67 1.35
N ASP A 375 -3.79 -19.07 2.02
CA ASP A 375 -3.52 -20.47 2.32
C ASP A 375 -4.57 -21.01 3.30
N ARG A 376 -4.85 -20.27 4.39
CA ARG A 376 -5.94 -20.62 5.31
C ARG A 376 -7.30 -20.58 4.63
N TRP A 377 -7.55 -19.63 3.74
CA TRP A 377 -8.80 -19.59 2.98
C TRP A 377 -9.00 -20.89 2.19
N ILE A 378 -7.96 -21.37 1.50
CA ILE A 378 -8.01 -22.60 0.71
C ILE A 378 -8.25 -23.82 1.62
N GLU A 379 -7.48 -23.95 2.71
CA GLU A 379 -7.57 -25.07 3.65
C GLU A 379 -8.96 -25.16 4.33
N GLU A 380 -9.45 -24.03 4.84
CA GLU A 380 -10.76 -23.97 5.50
C GLU A 380 -11.90 -24.18 4.50
N HIS A 381 -11.77 -23.65 3.28
CA HIS A 381 -12.75 -23.88 2.22
C HIS A 381 -12.86 -25.36 1.86
N GLU A 382 -11.72 -26.05 1.65
CA GLU A 382 -11.68 -27.48 1.37
C GLU A 382 -12.33 -28.27 2.51
N THR A 383 -11.96 -27.96 3.75
CA THR A 383 -12.51 -28.64 4.93
C THR A 383 -14.02 -28.43 5.06
N ILE A 384 -14.53 -27.20 4.88
CA ILE A 384 -15.98 -26.92 4.90
C ILE A 384 -16.69 -27.67 3.77
N SER A 385 -16.11 -27.70 2.57
CA SER A 385 -16.67 -28.42 1.43
C SER A 385 -16.79 -29.92 1.71
N ASP A 386 -15.75 -30.54 2.27
CA ASP A 386 -15.76 -31.95 2.64
C ASP A 386 -16.83 -32.26 3.68
N LYS A 387 -16.95 -31.40 4.71
CA LYS A 387 -18.01 -31.53 5.72
C LYS A 387 -19.41 -31.35 5.15
N MET A 388 -19.60 -30.48 4.16
CA MET A 388 -20.87 -30.38 3.45
C MET A 388 -21.22 -31.66 2.67
N VAL A 389 -20.22 -32.32 2.07
CA VAL A 389 -20.41 -33.61 1.40
C VAL A 389 -20.76 -34.69 2.42
N GLU A 390 -20.10 -34.73 3.58
CA GLU A 390 -20.45 -35.64 4.68
C GLU A 390 -21.90 -35.41 5.18
N MET A 391 -22.33 -34.16 5.34
CA MET A 391 -23.73 -33.84 5.71
C MET A 391 -24.74 -34.35 4.68
N GLU A 392 -24.43 -34.20 3.40
CA GLU A 392 -25.29 -34.67 2.32
C GLU A 392 -25.40 -36.20 2.31
N GLN A 393 -24.29 -36.90 2.54
CA GLN A 393 -24.27 -38.36 2.69
C GLN A 393 -25.11 -38.81 3.88
N LEU A 394 -25.00 -38.11 5.01
CA LEU A 394 -25.75 -38.42 6.22
C LEU A 394 -27.26 -38.18 6.03
N ARG A 395 -27.62 -37.10 5.31
CA ARG A 395 -29.00 -36.84 4.90
C ARG A 395 -29.57 -37.99 4.08
N MET A 396 -28.86 -38.42 3.03
CA MET A 396 -29.28 -39.55 2.19
C MET A 396 -29.40 -40.84 2.98
N PHE A 397 -28.47 -41.10 3.92
CA PHE A 397 -28.56 -42.25 4.81
C PHE A 397 -29.83 -42.22 5.67
N TYR A 398 -30.17 -41.06 6.25
CA TYR A 398 -31.39 -40.90 7.05
C TYR A 398 -32.68 -40.99 6.22
N GLU A 399 -32.70 -40.48 4.99
CA GLU A 399 -33.82 -40.67 4.05
C GLU A 399 -34.02 -42.15 3.72
N ASN A 400 -32.93 -42.88 3.45
CA ASN A 400 -32.97 -44.31 3.17
C ASN A 400 -33.35 -45.14 4.40
N TYR A 401 -32.92 -44.73 5.59
CA TYR A 401 -33.33 -45.34 6.85
C TYR A 401 -34.84 -45.19 7.07
N ALA A 402 -35.35 -43.98 6.83
CA ALA A 402 -36.78 -43.68 6.91
C ALA A 402 -37.60 -44.53 5.92
N SER A 403 -37.18 -44.67 4.67
CA SER A 403 -37.89 -45.48 3.66
C SER A 403 -37.80 -46.98 3.94
N SER A 404 -36.66 -47.45 4.46
CA SER A 404 -36.47 -48.84 4.89
C SER A 404 -37.38 -49.22 6.05
N TYR A 405 -37.67 -48.28 6.96
CA TYR A 405 -38.63 -48.49 8.03
C TYR A 405 -40.07 -48.69 7.51
N ASP A 406 -40.52 -47.91 6.52
CA ASP A 406 -41.83 -48.20 5.88
C ASP A 406 -41.84 -49.56 5.19
N SER A 407 -40.72 -49.93 4.57
CA SER A 407 -40.59 -51.23 3.91
C SER A 407 -40.68 -52.39 4.92
N LEU A 408 -40.13 -52.20 6.12
CA LEU A 408 -40.27 -53.15 7.23
C LEU A 408 -41.73 -53.33 7.66
N ILE A 409 -42.49 -52.23 7.77
CA ILE A 409 -43.93 -52.29 8.08
C ILE A 409 -44.68 -53.14 7.04
N LEU A 410 -44.42 -52.91 5.76
CA LEU A 410 -45.06 -53.67 4.68
C LEU A 410 -44.61 -55.14 4.65
N GLU A 411 -43.35 -55.42 4.97
CA GLU A 411 -42.83 -56.79 5.03
C GLU A 411 -43.46 -57.59 6.19
N VAL A 412 -43.70 -56.95 7.34
CA VAL A 412 -44.40 -57.56 8.47
C VAL A 412 -45.84 -57.90 8.10
N GLU A 413 -46.55 -57.01 7.41
CA GLU A 413 -47.88 -57.31 6.91
C GLU A 413 -47.87 -58.45 5.88
N ARG A 414 -46.88 -58.47 4.98
CA ARG A 414 -46.71 -59.56 4.01
C ARG A 414 -46.53 -60.91 4.72
N ARG A 415 -45.65 -60.99 5.73
CA ARG A 415 -45.42 -62.21 6.52
C ARG A 415 -46.69 -62.65 7.24
N LYS A 416 -47.41 -61.72 7.87
CA LYS A 416 -48.67 -62.01 8.53
C LYS A 416 -49.70 -62.57 7.55
N SER A 417 -49.84 -61.98 6.37
CA SER A 417 -50.76 -62.48 5.33
C SER A 417 -50.40 -63.90 4.87
N HIS A 418 -49.11 -64.24 4.84
CA HIS A 418 -48.63 -65.57 4.48
C HIS A 418 -48.88 -66.58 5.60
N GLU A 419 -48.67 -66.19 6.87
CA GLU A 419 -49.04 -67.01 8.04
C GLU A 419 -50.55 -67.29 8.04
N GLU A 420 -51.39 -66.28 7.80
CA GLU A 420 -52.84 -66.45 7.71
C GLU A 420 -53.25 -67.37 6.55
N LYS A 421 -52.61 -67.25 5.38
CA LYS A 421 -52.81 -68.17 4.24
C LYS A 421 -52.44 -69.60 4.60
N MET A 422 -51.30 -69.80 5.25
CA MET A 422 -50.83 -71.12 5.69
C MET A 422 -51.79 -71.73 6.71
N LEU A 423 -52.22 -70.96 7.71
CA LEU A 423 -53.24 -71.37 8.69
C LEU A 423 -54.57 -71.70 8.02
N SER A 424 -54.98 -70.97 6.98
CA SER A 424 -56.19 -71.28 6.22
C SER A 424 -56.07 -72.59 5.46
N ILE A 425 -54.90 -72.92 4.88
CA ILE A 425 -54.66 -74.20 4.20
C ILE A 425 -54.74 -75.33 5.21
N TRP A 426 -54.06 -75.20 6.36
CA TRP A 426 -54.12 -76.19 7.43
C TRP A 426 -55.53 -76.40 7.96
N ARG A 427 -56.31 -75.34 8.12
CA ARG A 427 -57.73 -75.43 8.51
C ARG A 427 -58.55 -76.23 7.50
N LYS A 428 -58.40 -75.93 6.20
CA LYS A 428 -59.08 -76.66 5.12
C LYS A 428 -58.64 -78.13 5.04
N ALA A 429 -57.36 -78.40 5.24
CA ALA A 429 -56.83 -79.76 5.28
C ALA A 429 -57.41 -80.54 6.47
N LYS A 430 -57.44 -79.93 7.66
CA LYS A 430 -58.08 -80.51 8.85
C LYS A 430 -59.55 -80.79 8.62
N GLU A 431 -60.32 -79.84 8.08
CA GLU A 431 -61.73 -80.05 7.73
C GLU A 431 -61.91 -81.20 6.72
N SER A 432 -60.98 -81.39 5.78
CA SER A 432 -61.00 -82.51 4.84
C SER A 432 -60.69 -83.85 5.50
N VAL A 433 -59.71 -83.87 6.42
CA VAL A 433 -59.38 -85.07 7.20
C VAL A 433 -60.54 -85.45 8.13
N ASP A 434 -61.14 -84.47 8.81
CA ASP A 434 -62.30 -84.68 9.68
C ASP A 434 -63.49 -85.27 8.90
N LYS A 435 -63.70 -84.85 7.64
CA LYS A 435 -64.71 -85.45 6.74
C LYS A 435 -64.41 -86.92 6.40
N ILE A 436 -63.14 -87.29 6.19
CA ILE A 436 -62.74 -88.68 5.91
C ILE A 436 -62.96 -89.55 7.14
N ILE A 437 -62.54 -89.07 8.32
CA ILE A 437 -62.74 -89.78 9.60
C ILE A 437 -64.24 -90.00 9.85
N GLU A 438 -65.07 -88.99 9.61
CA GLU A 438 -66.52 -89.12 9.77
C GLU A 438 -67.15 -90.07 8.73
N ALA A 439 -66.65 -90.09 7.49
CA ALA A 439 -67.10 -91.04 6.47
C ALA A 439 -66.71 -92.50 6.82
N ASP A 440 -65.47 -92.72 7.28
CA ASP A 440 -65.02 -94.01 7.82
C ASP A 440 -65.87 -94.45 9.00
N ARG A 441 -66.13 -93.56 9.97
CA ARG A 441 -67.00 -93.85 11.12
C ARG A 441 -68.38 -94.35 10.66
N ARG A 442 -68.99 -93.69 9.68
CA ARG A 442 -70.29 -94.11 9.12
C ARG A 442 -70.20 -95.47 8.42
N GLN A 443 -69.16 -95.70 7.61
CA GLN A 443 -68.98 -96.99 6.93
C GLN A 443 -68.76 -98.13 7.92
N ARG A 444 -67.96 -97.93 8.98
CA ARG A 444 -67.79 -98.90 10.07
C ARG A 444 -69.10 -99.17 10.80
N GLU A 445 -69.88 -98.13 11.07
CA GLU A 445 -71.20 -98.27 11.70
C GLU A 445 -72.17 -99.07 10.82
N THR A 446 -72.22 -98.81 9.50
CA THR A 446 -73.00 -99.59 8.53
C THR A 446 -72.53 -101.03 8.45
N PHE A 447 -71.21 -101.26 8.27
CA PHE A 447 -70.61 -102.60 8.23
C PHE A 447 -70.95 -103.40 9.49
N ARG A 448 -70.89 -102.74 10.65
CA ARG A 448 -71.27 -103.35 11.93
C ARG A 448 -72.75 -103.72 11.95
N GLN A 449 -73.65 -102.82 11.52
CA GLN A 449 -75.08 -103.12 11.46
C GLN A 449 -75.38 -104.33 10.56
N GLU A 450 -74.64 -104.50 9.46
CA GLU A 450 -74.85 -105.60 8.50
C GLU A 450 -74.31 -106.95 8.99
N ILE A 451 -73.21 -106.96 9.76
CA ILE A 451 -72.44 -108.18 10.04
C ILE A 451 -72.38 -108.55 11.54
N ALA A 452 -72.86 -107.69 12.45
CA ALA A 452 -72.77 -107.88 13.91
C ALA A 452 -73.38 -109.19 14.44
N GLU A 453 -74.33 -109.80 13.74
CA GLU A 453 -74.92 -111.09 14.13
C GLU A 453 -74.03 -112.30 13.79
N TYR A 454 -73.04 -112.13 12.90
CA TYR A 454 -72.26 -113.21 12.30
C TYR A 454 -70.78 -113.22 12.71
N ILE A 455 -70.27 -112.14 13.32
CA ILE A 455 -68.86 -112.04 13.73
C ILE A 455 -68.75 -111.87 15.26
N PRO A 456 -68.08 -112.81 15.96
CA PRO A 456 -67.75 -112.68 17.38
C PRO A 456 -66.90 -111.43 17.68
N THR A 457 -67.23 -110.73 18.76
CA THR A 457 -66.60 -109.45 19.14
C THR A 457 -65.10 -109.58 19.47
N ASP A 458 -64.60 -110.79 19.73
CA ASP A 458 -63.21 -111.09 20.08
C ASP A 458 -62.30 -111.40 18.88
N LEU A 459 -62.86 -111.51 17.65
CA LEU A 459 -62.08 -111.85 16.45
C LEU A 459 -61.02 -110.80 16.12
N TRP A 460 -61.35 -109.52 16.33
CA TRP A 460 -60.40 -108.41 16.16
C TRP A 460 -60.60 -107.38 17.28
N PRO A 461 -59.62 -107.26 18.21
CA PRO A 461 -59.73 -106.33 19.34
C PRO A 461 -59.89 -104.86 18.96
N GLY A 462 -59.43 -104.46 17.77
CA GLY A 462 -59.52 -103.09 17.27
C GLY A 462 -60.79 -102.79 16.47
N MET A 463 -61.78 -103.69 16.48
CA MET A 463 -63.03 -103.50 15.72
C MET A 463 -63.80 -102.25 16.14
N ASP A 464 -63.71 -101.88 17.42
CA ASP A 464 -64.32 -100.66 17.97
C ASP A 464 -63.38 -99.45 17.98
N ASP A 465 -62.09 -99.64 17.64
CA ASP A 465 -61.11 -98.54 17.62
C ASP A 465 -61.41 -97.55 16.49
N GLY A 466 -61.28 -96.26 16.80
CA GLY A 466 -61.33 -95.21 15.79
C GLY A 466 -60.09 -95.20 14.89
N MET A 467 -60.19 -94.54 13.74
CA MET A 467 -59.01 -94.24 12.93
C MET A 467 -58.00 -93.40 13.73
N THR A 468 -56.70 -93.63 13.51
CA THR A 468 -55.62 -92.84 14.12
C THR A 468 -55.80 -91.34 13.87
N ARG A 469 -55.81 -90.57 14.96
CA ARG A 469 -55.94 -89.11 14.92
C ARG A 469 -54.57 -88.45 14.76
N TRP A 470 -54.47 -87.51 13.81
CA TRP A 470 -53.27 -86.71 13.59
C TRP A 470 -53.54 -85.26 14.01
N GLU A 471 -52.64 -84.68 14.79
CA GLU A 471 -52.66 -83.25 15.16
C GLU A 471 -51.41 -82.54 14.63
N ILE A 472 -51.60 -81.30 14.18
CA ILE A 472 -50.52 -80.46 13.65
C ILE A 472 -50.35 -79.28 14.61
N VAL A 473 -49.14 -79.14 15.15
CA VAL A 473 -48.78 -78.11 16.14
C VAL A 473 -47.70 -77.23 15.53
N PRO A 474 -47.78 -75.89 15.67
CA PRO A 474 -46.70 -75.01 15.24
C PRO A 474 -45.42 -75.32 16.02
N VAL A 475 -44.31 -75.49 15.30
CA VAL A 475 -42.99 -75.65 15.92
C VAL A 475 -42.42 -74.26 16.17
N GLN A 476 -42.07 -73.96 17.42
CA GLN A 476 -41.31 -72.77 17.78
C GLN A 476 -39.83 -73.13 17.87
N ASP A 477 -38.96 -72.35 17.25
CA ASP A 477 -37.51 -72.48 17.46
C ASP A 477 -37.15 -72.06 18.90
N GLU A 478 -36.20 -72.76 19.54
CA GLU A 478 -35.80 -72.50 20.93
C GLU A 478 -35.30 -71.06 21.16
N VAL A 479 -34.82 -70.38 20.11
CA VAL A 479 -34.37 -68.98 20.14
C VAL A 479 -35.53 -68.00 20.37
N THR A 480 -36.74 -68.32 19.87
CA THR A 480 -37.93 -67.48 20.05
C THR A 480 -38.57 -67.59 21.43
N ALA A 481 -38.30 -68.66 22.19
CA ALA A 481 -38.89 -68.91 23.50
C ALA A 481 -38.29 -68.05 24.62
N GLN A 482 -37.02 -67.62 24.49
CA GLN A 482 -36.32 -66.83 25.52
C GLN A 482 -36.66 -65.32 25.49
N ALA A 483 -37.27 -64.82 24.41
CA ALA A 483 -37.47 -63.37 24.20
C ALA A 483 -38.84 -62.84 24.66
N GLY A 484 -39.70 -63.63 25.30
CA GLY A 484 -41.00 -63.18 25.84
C GLY A 484 -41.99 -62.61 24.80
N GLY A 485 -41.70 -62.77 23.51
CA GLY A 485 -42.51 -62.28 22.39
C GLY A 485 -43.71 -63.17 22.10
N SER A 486 -44.80 -62.57 21.62
CA SER A 486 -45.91 -63.30 21.00
C SER A 486 -45.37 -64.24 19.92
N ALA A 487 -45.75 -65.51 19.94
CA ALA A 487 -45.19 -66.59 19.12
C ALA A 487 -45.53 -66.53 17.61
N GLY A 488 -45.77 -65.36 17.04
CA GLY A 488 -46.13 -65.17 15.63
C GLY A 488 -45.88 -63.74 15.16
N THR A 489 -45.94 -63.51 13.85
CA THR A 489 -45.74 -62.19 13.25
C THR A 489 -46.74 -61.19 13.84
N PRO A 490 -46.30 -60.00 14.32
CA PRO A 490 -47.19 -59.08 15.01
C PRO A 490 -48.26 -58.49 14.08
N ALA A 491 -49.45 -58.27 14.62
CA ALA A 491 -50.54 -57.61 13.91
C ALA A 491 -50.37 -56.09 13.93
N LEU A 492 -50.27 -55.48 12.76
CA LEU A 492 -50.22 -54.03 12.60
C LEU A 492 -51.61 -53.47 12.27
N ASP A 493 -51.87 -52.21 12.63
CA ASP A 493 -53.09 -51.52 12.24
C ASP A 493 -53.08 -51.19 10.74
N ARG A 494 -54.24 -51.29 10.10
CA ARG A 494 -54.41 -51.03 8.67
C ARG A 494 -54.10 -49.58 8.32
N SER A 495 -54.36 -48.65 9.23
CA SER A 495 -54.03 -47.22 9.08
C SER A 495 -52.51 -47.00 8.91
N VAL A 496 -51.72 -47.71 9.70
CA VAL A 496 -50.24 -47.68 9.70
C VAL A 496 -49.68 -48.25 8.40
N ILE A 497 -50.21 -49.40 7.97
CA ILE A 497 -49.80 -50.06 6.72
C ILE A 497 -50.11 -49.16 5.51
N GLN A 498 -51.30 -48.55 5.48
CA GLN A 498 -51.70 -47.65 4.40
C GLN A 498 -50.83 -46.39 4.37
N ALA A 499 -50.53 -45.81 5.54
CA ALA A 499 -49.65 -44.66 5.64
C ALA A 499 -48.22 -44.98 5.17
N ALA A 500 -47.70 -46.17 5.50
CA ALA A 500 -46.40 -46.64 5.00
C ALA A 500 -46.38 -46.83 3.48
N ALA A 501 -47.44 -47.43 2.92
CA ALA A 501 -47.59 -47.60 1.48
C ALA A 501 -47.65 -46.25 0.73
N MET A 502 -48.41 -45.28 1.25
CA MET A 502 -48.50 -43.94 0.66
C MET A 502 -47.14 -43.23 0.64
N ARG A 503 -46.36 -43.31 1.73
CA ARG A 503 -45.04 -42.68 1.81
C ARG A 503 -44.00 -43.28 0.86
N LEU A 504 -44.12 -44.57 0.55
CA LEU A 504 -43.31 -45.24 -0.46
C LEU A 504 -43.81 -45.04 -1.89
N GLY A 505 -44.88 -44.27 -2.11
CA GLY A 505 -45.49 -44.07 -3.42
C GLY A 505 -46.13 -45.33 -4.01
N ARG A 506 -46.35 -46.37 -3.20
CA ARG A 506 -47.06 -47.58 -3.59
C ARG A 506 -48.56 -47.35 -3.39
N ASN A 507 -49.23 -46.90 -4.45
CA ASN A 507 -50.69 -46.83 -4.44
C ASN A 507 -51.25 -48.23 -4.15
N SER A 508 -52.21 -48.26 -3.22
CA SER A 508 -52.93 -49.44 -2.75
C SER A 508 -53.89 -50.01 -3.81
N THR A 509 -53.39 -50.30 -5.01
CA THR A 509 -54.16 -50.76 -6.17
C THR A 509 -53.57 -51.99 -6.87
N GLU A 510 -52.62 -52.68 -6.24
CA GLU A 510 -52.29 -54.06 -6.61
C GLU A 510 -52.81 -54.97 -5.48
N ARG A 511 -54.08 -55.35 -5.62
CA ARG A 511 -54.74 -56.40 -4.84
C ARG A 511 -54.92 -57.62 -5.70
#